data_AF-G9Y9X4-F1
#
_entry.id   AF-G9Y9X4-F1
#
_cell.length_a   1.000
_cell.length_b   1.000
_cell.length_c   1.000
_cell.angle_alpha   90.00
_cell.angle_beta   90.00
_cell.angle_gamma   90.00
#
_symmetry.space_group_name_H-M   'P 1'
#
loop_
_entity.id
_entity.type
_entity.pdbx_description
1 polymer ?
#
loop_
_entity_poly.entity_id
_entity_poly.type
_entity_poly.pdbx_seq_one_letter_code
_entity_poly.pdbx_strand_id
1 'polypeptide(L)'
;MIWPAAKNASKVRKAETVHVNQERKNEMTDEIMTVNCPICGKSVVWGEQSPYRPFCCKRCQLIDLGEWADEEKRIPSNPDLSESDDWSEEQQ
;
A
#
# COMPACT_ATOMS: atom_id res chain seq x y z
N MET A 1 25.59 50.44 66.94
CA MET A 1 25.16 49.21 66.25
C MET A 1 25.61 49.32 64.80
N ILE A 2 26.69 48.64 64.44
CA ILE A 2 27.30 48.69 63.10
C ILE A 2 27.31 47.25 62.57
N TRP A 3 26.57 46.97 61.50
CA TRP A 3 26.83 45.86 60.56
C TRP A 3 26.03 46.09 59.24
N PRO A 4 26.40 45.50 58.08
CA PRO A 4 26.98 46.24 56.97
C PRO A 4 26.18 46.09 55.66
N ALA A 5 26.61 46.83 54.65
CA ALA A 5 26.20 46.65 53.25
C ALA A 5 26.29 45.18 52.80
N ALA A 6 25.16 44.62 52.39
CA ALA A 6 25.09 43.34 51.69
C ALA A 6 25.19 43.57 50.17
N LYS A 7 26.02 42.74 49.57
CA LYS A 7 26.62 42.88 48.25
C LYS A 7 25.70 42.32 47.17
N ASN A 8 25.86 42.86 45.96
CA ASN A 8 25.26 42.42 44.71
C ASN A 8 25.16 40.90 44.55
N ALA A 9 24.03 40.45 43.98
CA ALA A 9 23.95 39.16 43.32
C ALA A 9 23.31 39.34 41.95
N SER A 10 24.14 39.59 40.95
CA SER A 10 23.78 39.43 39.54
C SER A 10 23.25 38.01 39.34
N LYS A 11 21.93 37.89 39.15
CA LYS A 11 21.31 36.61 38.80
C LYS A 11 21.66 36.31 37.34
N VAL A 12 22.75 35.58 37.17
CA VAL A 12 23.10 34.91 35.91
C VAL A 12 21.90 34.10 35.47
N ARG A 13 21.30 34.44 34.31
CA ARG A 13 20.21 33.65 33.72
C ARG A 13 20.81 32.32 33.29
N LYS A 14 20.28 31.22 33.84
CA LYS A 14 20.69 29.86 33.48
C LYS A 14 20.39 29.64 32.00
N ALA A 15 21.39 29.18 31.25
CA ALA A 15 21.20 28.60 29.93
C ALA A 15 20.33 27.35 30.12
N GLU A 16 19.08 27.43 29.67
CA GLU A 16 18.20 26.28 29.64
C GLU A 16 18.59 25.47 28.40
N THR A 17 19.13 24.28 28.66
CA THR A 17 19.47 23.27 27.68
C THR A 17 18.23 22.97 26.84
N VAL A 18 18.25 23.41 25.58
CA VAL A 18 17.21 23.10 24.60
C VAL A 18 17.21 21.58 24.42
N HIS A 19 16.15 20.93 24.92
CA HIS A 19 15.98 19.49 24.78
C HIS A 19 15.72 19.20 23.30
N VAL A 20 16.71 18.62 22.63
CA VAL A 20 16.54 17.95 21.33
C VAL A 20 15.53 16.81 21.52
N ASN A 21 14.53 16.75 20.63
CA ASN A 21 13.81 15.56 20.13
C ASN A 21 12.29 15.75 20.08
N GLN A 22 11.77 16.34 19.01
CA GLN A 22 10.34 16.24 18.70
C GLN A 22 10.06 16.58 17.22
N GLU A 23 10.48 15.75 16.25
CA GLU A 23 9.98 15.86 14.85
C GLU A 23 10.37 14.67 13.92
N ARG A 24 10.35 13.41 14.41
CA ARG A 24 10.52 12.22 13.55
C ARG A 24 9.35 11.23 13.61
N LYS A 25 8.12 11.71 13.64
CA LYS A 25 6.93 10.85 13.61
C LYS A 25 5.81 11.35 12.68
N ASN A 26 6.15 11.99 11.57
CA ASN A 26 5.31 11.87 10.38
C ASN A 26 5.66 10.48 9.80
N GLU A 27 5.08 9.39 10.29
CA GLU A 27 3.77 8.90 9.83
C GLU A 27 3.75 8.81 8.29
N MET A 28 4.60 7.91 7.78
CA MET A 28 4.46 7.36 6.44
C MET A 28 3.75 6.02 6.55
N THR A 29 2.48 6.06 6.94
CA THR A 29 1.58 4.93 6.72
C THR A 29 0.96 5.15 5.35
N ASP A 30 1.72 4.81 4.30
CA ASP A 30 1.10 4.47 3.02
C ASP A 30 0.11 3.36 3.33
N GLU A 31 -1.19 3.62 3.14
CA GLU A 31 -2.23 2.64 3.46
C GLU A 31 -1.98 1.41 2.58
N ILE A 32 -1.42 0.36 3.21
CA ILE A 32 -0.95 -0.83 2.51
C ILE A 32 -2.18 -1.60 2.01
N MET A 33 -2.54 -1.37 0.75
CA MET A 33 -3.60 -2.10 0.07
C MET A 33 -3.24 -3.59 -0.01
N THR A 34 -4.16 -4.46 0.40
CA THR A 34 -3.97 -5.92 0.36
C THR A 34 -5.11 -6.59 -0.39
N VAL A 35 -4.79 -7.63 -1.16
CA VAL A 35 -5.75 -8.42 -1.94
C VAL A 35 -5.52 -9.91 -1.70
N ASN A 36 -6.54 -10.74 -1.92
CA ASN A 36 -6.38 -12.19 -1.82
C ASN A 36 -5.97 -12.79 -3.17
N CYS A 37 -5.04 -13.74 -3.14
CA CYS A 37 -4.67 -14.52 -4.32
C CYS A 37 -5.86 -15.40 -4.76
N PRO A 38 -6.32 -15.32 -6.01
CA PRO A 38 -7.51 -16.05 -6.46
C PRO A 38 -7.32 -17.57 -6.49
N ILE A 39 -6.07 -18.05 -6.57
CA ILE A 39 -5.75 -19.49 -6.67
C ILE A 39 -5.61 -20.17 -5.31
N CYS A 40 -5.08 -19.48 -4.30
CA CYS A 40 -4.80 -20.10 -2.99
C CYS A 40 -5.28 -19.30 -1.78
N GLY A 41 -5.91 -18.13 -1.99
CA GLY A 41 -6.48 -17.30 -0.93
C GLY A 41 -5.50 -16.50 -0.07
N LYS A 42 -4.18 -16.67 -0.25
CA LYS A 42 -3.17 -15.93 0.53
C LYS A 42 -3.28 -14.42 0.28
N SER A 43 -3.15 -13.63 1.35
CA SER A 43 -3.09 -12.18 1.25
C SER A 43 -1.79 -11.72 0.58
N VAL A 44 -1.92 -10.78 -0.35
CA VAL A 44 -0.85 -10.22 -1.18
C VAL A 44 -0.87 -8.71 -1.00
N VAL A 45 0.29 -8.14 -0.70
CA VAL A 45 0.45 -6.70 -0.57
C VAL A 45 0.51 -6.05 -1.96
N TRP A 46 -0.23 -4.96 -2.13
CA TRP A 46 -0.24 -4.17 -3.34
C TRP A 46 0.88 -3.11 -3.34
N GLY A 47 2.09 -3.50 -3.77
CA GLY A 47 3.27 -2.64 -3.93
C GLY A 47 4.53 -3.42 -4.36
N GLU A 48 5.54 -2.81 -4.99
CA GLU A 48 6.62 -3.47 -5.76
C GLU A 48 7.14 -4.84 -5.25
N GLN A 49 7.22 -5.08 -3.94
CA GLN A 49 7.51 -6.40 -3.33
C GLN A 49 6.73 -7.62 -3.86
N SER A 50 5.53 -7.46 -4.43
CA SER A 50 4.74 -8.58 -4.98
C SER A 50 4.62 -8.51 -6.51
N PRO A 51 5.65 -8.92 -7.28
CA PRO A 51 5.71 -8.73 -8.73
C PRO A 51 4.62 -9.49 -9.51
N TYR A 52 4.02 -10.52 -8.91
CA TYR A 52 3.00 -11.35 -9.54
C TYR A 52 1.57 -11.01 -9.09
N ARG A 53 1.32 -9.82 -8.53
CA ARG A 53 -0.04 -9.35 -8.18
C ARG A 53 -1.06 -9.66 -9.30
N PRO A 54 -2.30 -10.09 -8.97
CA PRO A 54 -2.85 -10.32 -7.62
C PRO A 54 -2.42 -11.68 -7.02
N PHE A 55 -1.56 -12.44 -7.68
CA PHE A 55 -1.13 -13.76 -7.24
C PHE A 55 0.01 -13.68 -6.21
N CYS A 56 0.03 -14.62 -5.26
CA CYS A 56 1.08 -14.65 -4.24
C CYS A 56 2.45 -15.09 -4.79
N CYS A 57 2.49 -15.75 -5.95
CA CYS A 57 3.71 -16.22 -6.60
C CYS A 57 3.48 -16.57 -8.07
N LYS A 58 4.57 -16.75 -8.83
CA LYS A 58 4.56 -17.18 -10.24
C LYS A 58 3.79 -18.49 -10.47
N ARG A 59 3.88 -19.45 -9.54
CA ARG A 59 3.15 -20.72 -9.65
C ARG A 59 1.64 -20.51 -9.70
N CYS A 60 1.10 -19.64 -8.85
CA CYS A 60 -0.34 -19.36 -8.85
C CYS A 60 -0.78 -18.66 -10.15
N GLN A 61 0.02 -17.72 -10.66
CA GLN A 61 -0.25 -17.09 -11.96
C GLN A 61 -0.32 -18.11 -13.11
N LEU A 62 0.59 -19.09 -13.13
CA LEU A 62 0.61 -20.13 -14.17
C LEU A 62 -0.54 -21.13 -14.05
N ILE A 63 -0.98 -21.44 -12.82
CA ILE A 63 -2.16 -22.27 -12.61
C ILE A 63 -3.40 -21.58 -13.17
N ASP A 64 -3.59 -20.29 -12.86
CA ASP A 64 -4.71 -19.51 -13.40
C ASP A 64 -4.73 -19.56 -14.93
N LEU A 65 -3.58 -19.31 -15.56
CA LEU A 65 -3.45 -19.40 -17.02
C LEU A 65 -3.78 -20.81 -17.56
N GLY A 66 -3.42 -21.86 -16.84
CA GLY A 66 -3.77 -23.25 -17.17
C GLY A 66 -5.27 -23.50 -17.11
N GLU A 67 -5.95 -23.07 -16.05
CA GLU A 67 -7.41 -23.24 -15.91
C GLU A 67 -8.20 -22.53 -17.04
N TRP A 68 -7.70 -21.40 -17.54
CA TRP A 68 -8.27 -20.73 -18.73
C TRP A 68 -7.97 -21.49 -20.02
N ALA A 69 -6.75 -22.01 -20.18
CA ALA A 69 -6.36 -22.78 -21.36
C ALA A 69 -7.11 -24.11 -21.47
N ASP A 70 -7.42 -24.73 -20.34
CA ASP A 70 -8.16 -25.99 -20.23
C ASP A 70 -9.69 -25.80 -20.21
N GLU A 71 -10.19 -24.58 -20.46
CA GLU A 71 -11.61 -24.22 -20.48
C GLU A 71 -12.37 -24.44 -19.14
N GLU A 72 -11.65 -24.58 -18.03
CA GLU A 72 -12.25 -24.72 -16.69
C GLU A 72 -12.86 -23.40 -16.19
N LYS A 73 -12.40 -22.27 -16.73
CA LYS A 73 -13.03 -20.95 -16.55
C LYS A 73 -13.84 -20.57 -17.77
N ARG A 74 -15.16 -20.38 -17.57
CA ARG A 74 -16.07 -19.86 -18.59
C ARG A 74 -16.88 -18.71 -18.01
N ILE A 75 -17.07 -17.66 -18.83
CA ILE A 75 -18.04 -16.61 -18.55
C ILE A 75 -19.41 -17.10 -19.06
N PRO A 76 -20.44 -17.18 -18.21
CA PRO A 76 -21.77 -17.59 -18.65
C PRO A 76 -22.35 -16.56 -19.64
N SER A 77 -22.93 -17.04 -20.73
CA SER A 77 -23.66 -16.17 -21.66
C SER A 77 -25.01 -15.78 -21.08
N ASN A 78 -25.43 -14.54 -21.34
CA ASN A 78 -26.81 -14.13 -21.11
C ASN A 78 -27.65 -14.59 -22.32
N PRO A 79 -28.65 -15.48 -22.13
CA PRO A 79 -29.47 -15.97 -23.25
C PRO A 79 -30.26 -14.87 -23.97
N ASP A 80 -30.48 -13.71 -23.33
CA ASP A 80 -31.29 -12.61 -23.90
C ASP A 80 -30.49 -11.66 -24.82
N LEU A 81 -29.18 -11.85 -24.96
CA LEU A 81 -28.35 -11.11 -25.91
C LEU A 81 -28.17 -11.96 -27.17
N SER A 82 -29.12 -11.87 -28.10
CA SER A 82 -29.02 -12.51 -29.41
C SER A 82 -27.81 -11.96 -30.18
N GLU A 83 -27.00 -12.87 -30.72
CA GLU A 83 -25.77 -12.60 -31.48
C GLU A 83 -25.99 -11.60 -32.62
N SER A 84 -25.71 -10.34 -32.35
CA SER A 84 -25.66 -9.26 -33.34
C SER A 84 -24.26 -8.64 -33.33
N ASP A 85 -23.25 -9.47 -33.60
CA ASP A 85 -21.94 -8.99 -34.02
C ASP A 85 -21.55 -9.77 -35.28
N ASP A 86 -22.28 -9.45 -36.35
CA ASP A 86 -21.85 -9.65 -37.72
C ASP A 86 -20.59 -8.80 -37.92
N TRP A 87 -19.43 -9.42 -37.78
CA TRP A 87 -18.14 -8.82 -38.13
C TRP A 87 -18.24 -8.34 -39.58
N SER A 88 -18.44 -7.04 -39.79
CA SER A 88 -18.64 -6.47 -41.12
C SER A 88 -17.36 -6.56 -41.93
N GLU A 89 -17.16 -7.68 -42.64
CA GLU A 89 -16.18 -7.78 -43.72
C GLU A 89 -16.67 -6.92 -44.88
N GLU A 90 -16.23 -5.67 -44.92
CA GLU A 90 -16.38 -4.81 -46.10
C GLU A 90 -15.44 -5.32 -47.20
N GLN A 91 -15.97 -6.19 -48.08
CA GLN A 91 -15.27 -6.56 -49.31
C GLN A 91 -15.27 -5.39 -50.29
N GLN A 92 -14.11 -4.75 -50.42
CA GLN A 92 -13.77 -3.89 -51.57
C GLN A 92 -12.86 -4.63 -52.55
#